data_AF-A0A918KFS9-F1
#
_entry.id   AF-A0A918KFS9-F1
#
_cell.length_a   1.000
_cell.length_b   1.000
_cell.length_c   1.000
_cell.angle_alpha   90.00
_cell.angle_beta   90.00
_cell.angle_gamma   90.00
#
_symmetry.space_group_name_H-M   'P 1'
#
loop_
_entity.id
_entity.type
_entity.pdbx_description
1 polymer ?
#
loop_
_entity_poly.entity_id
_entity_poly.type
_entity_poly.pdbx_seq_one_letter_code
_entity_poly.pdbx_strand_id
1 'polypeptide(L)'
;MHSSPAPPLPPSSPARLVREFHLAFGLDARTEPMEVSPELAAARRELLVEEAAEVAEVSVTGPLDRLAHELADVVYIAYGTALVHGIDLDEVIAEIHRSNMTKLGPDGRVHRRADGKVLKGDHYRAPDVSEILRGQGWQKPQGTGPAASPDSMSAAHPRPQPRTAPATRDQDGPGAAPC
;
A
#
# COMPACT_ATOMS: atom_id res chain seq x y z
N MET A 1 39.11 -15.15 -22.97
CA MET A 1 37.66 -15.28 -22.69
C MET A 1 37.52 -15.47 -21.18
N HIS A 2 37.27 -14.39 -20.43
CA HIS A 2 37.05 -14.48 -18.99
C HIS A 2 35.53 -14.50 -18.76
N SER A 3 34.99 -15.68 -18.49
CA SER A 3 33.66 -15.79 -17.90
C SER A 3 33.79 -15.38 -16.43
N SER A 4 33.23 -14.24 -16.08
CA SER A 4 32.97 -13.90 -14.68
C SER A 4 31.90 -14.87 -14.17
N PRO A 5 32.08 -15.53 -13.01
CA PRO A 5 30.98 -16.27 -12.40
C PRO A 5 29.87 -15.26 -12.06
N ALA A 6 28.61 -15.63 -12.32
CA ALA A 6 27.48 -14.86 -11.84
C ALA A 6 27.59 -14.71 -10.31
N PRO A 7 27.24 -13.54 -9.73
CA PRO A 7 27.26 -13.37 -8.28
C PRO A 7 26.35 -14.42 -7.61
N PRO A 8 26.68 -14.92 -6.42
CA PRO A 8 25.78 -15.81 -5.67
C PRO A 8 24.44 -15.09 -5.46
N LEU A 9 23.33 -15.78 -5.70
CA LEU A 9 22.01 -15.27 -5.33
C LEU A 9 21.92 -15.12 -3.78
N PRO A 10 21.24 -14.07 -3.27
CA PRO A 10 21.62 -13.37 -2.03
C PRO A 10 21.05 -13.96 -0.72
N PRO A 11 21.48 -13.45 0.47
CA PRO A 11 20.96 -13.78 1.81
C PRO A 11 19.42 -13.67 1.94
N SER A 12 18.89 -14.24 3.04
CA SER A 12 17.47 -14.31 3.42
C SER A 12 16.59 -13.17 2.89
N SER A 13 15.49 -13.51 2.19
CA SER A 13 14.51 -12.54 1.66
C SER A 13 13.95 -11.64 2.76
N PRO A 14 13.46 -10.42 2.45
CA PRO A 14 12.78 -9.57 3.43
C PRO A 14 11.66 -10.31 4.17
N ALA A 15 10.83 -11.08 3.45
CA ALA A 15 9.79 -11.91 4.06
C ALA A 15 10.34 -12.87 5.12
N ARG A 16 11.49 -13.50 4.86
CA ARG A 16 12.16 -14.41 5.81
C ARG A 16 12.70 -13.66 7.02
N LEU A 17 13.39 -12.55 6.82
CA LEU A 17 13.97 -11.72 7.90
C LEU A 17 12.88 -11.21 8.85
N VAL A 18 11.79 -10.68 8.30
CA VAL A 18 10.68 -10.14 9.11
C VAL A 18 9.90 -11.27 9.80
N ARG A 19 9.73 -12.44 9.15
CA ARG A 19 9.12 -13.61 9.81
C ARG A 19 9.96 -14.09 10.99
N GLU A 20 11.28 -14.18 10.83
CA GLU A 20 12.19 -14.52 11.93
C GLU A 20 12.04 -13.55 13.10
N PHE A 21 11.98 -12.24 12.83
CA PHE A 21 11.71 -11.23 13.84
C PHE A 21 10.35 -11.41 14.53
N HIS A 22 9.26 -11.57 13.78
CA HIS A 22 7.94 -11.76 14.39
C HIS A 22 7.91 -12.99 15.30
N LEU A 23 8.51 -14.11 14.88
CA LEU A 23 8.61 -15.32 15.70
C LEU A 23 9.46 -15.11 16.96
N ALA A 24 10.60 -14.44 16.84
CA ALA A 24 11.49 -14.17 17.98
C ALA A 24 10.86 -13.22 19.01
N PHE A 25 10.03 -12.27 18.56
CA PHE A 25 9.39 -11.25 19.41
C PHE A 25 7.95 -11.61 19.80
N GLY A 26 7.46 -12.79 19.43
CA GLY A 26 6.11 -13.25 19.78
C GLY A 26 4.98 -12.47 19.11
N LEU A 27 5.24 -11.90 17.94
CA LEU A 27 4.26 -11.20 17.11
C LEU A 27 3.53 -12.17 16.17
N ASP A 28 2.35 -11.76 15.69
CA ASP A 28 1.58 -12.53 14.72
C ASP A 28 2.38 -12.79 13.43
N ALA A 29 2.57 -14.06 13.07
CA ALA A 29 3.26 -14.51 11.84
C ALA A 29 2.43 -15.54 11.09
N ARG A 30 1.24 -15.13 10.63
CA ARG A 30 0.24 -16.02 10.03
C ARG A 30 0.74 -16.61 8.70
N THR A 31 0.13 -17.72 8.29
CA THR A 31 0.49 -18.46 7.06
C THR A 31 -0.66 -18.56 6.07
N GLU A 32 -1.86 -18.12 6.45
CA GLU A 32 -3.04 -18.09 5.59
C GLU A 32 -3.68 -16.70 5.67
N PRO A 33 -4.11 -16.11 4.54
CA PRO A 33 -4.70 -14.79 4.52
C PRO A 33 -5.94 -14.70 5.42
N MET A 34 -6.02 -13.63 6.21
CA MET A 34 -7.22 -13.33 6.99
C MET A 34 -7.42 -11.85 7.23
N GLU A 35 -8.68 -11.48 7.44
CA GLU A 35 -9.04 -10.19 8.04
C GLU A 35 -8.66 -10.20 9.53
N VAL A 36 -8.12 -9.07 10.00
CA VAL A 36 -7.77 -8.86 11.42
C VAL A 36 -8.74 -7.88 12.08
N SER A 37 -8.67 -7.73 13.40
CA SER A 37 -9.53 -6.78 14.11
C SER A 37 -9.26 -5.34 13.63
N PRO A 38 -10.27 -4.44 13.67
CA PRO A 38 -10.09 -3.04 13.29
C PRO A 38 -8.98 -2.33 14.07
N GLU A 39 -8.78 -2.70 15.33
CA GLU A 39 -7.75 -2.14 16.21
C GLU A 39 -6.35 -2.55 15.74
N LEU A 40 -6.16 -3.83 15.41
CA LEU A 40 -4.89 -4.32 14.88
C LEU A 40 -4.60 -3.72 13.48
N ALA A 41 -5.61 -3.64 12.61
CA ALA A 41 -5.48 -2.99 11.31
C ALA A 41 -5.13 -1.49 11.44
N ALA A 42 -5.72 -0.80 12.42
CA ALA A 42 -5.40 0.60 12.72
C ALA A 42 -3.96 0.77 13.20
N ALA A 43 -3.48 -0.08 14.10
CA ALA A 43 -2.10 -0.04 14.58
C ALA A 43 -1.09 -0.30 13.44
N ARG A 44 -1.36 -1.27 12.55
CA ARG A 44 -0.50 -1.51 11.38
C ARG A 44 -0.51 -0.33 10.40
N ARG A 45 -1.66 0.33 10.22
CA ARG A 45 -1.78 1.54 9.38
C ARG A 45 -0.95 2.69 9.94
N GLU A 46 -0.96 2.91 11.25
CA GLU A 46 -0.18 3.98 11.90
C GLU A 46 1.31 3.82 11.61
N LEU A 47 1.86 2.61 11.82
CA LEU A 47 3.25 2.30 11.47
C LEU A 47 3.55 2.59 9.99
N LEU A 48 2.70 2.12 9.08
CA LEU A 48 2.90 2.36 7.63
C LEU A 48 2.90 3.85 7.26
N VAL A 49 2.06 4.65 7.93
CA VAL A 49 1.97 6.09 7.68
C VAL A 49 3.21 6.81 8.24
N GLU A 50 3.68 6.39 9.40
CA GLU A 50 4.90 6.91 10.03
C GLU A 50 6.12 6.70 9.13
N GLU A 51 6.43 5.46 8.75
CA GLU A 51 7.61 5.17 7.91
C GLU A 51 7.54 5.88 6.53
N ALA A 52 6.35 5.98 5.95
CA ALA A 52 6.17 6.68 4.69
C ALA A 52 6.41 8.19 4.82
N ALA A 53 6.08 8.78 5.97
CA ALA A 53 6.37 10.19 6.24
C ALA A 53 7.88 10.42 6.39
N GLU A 54 8.60 9.52 7.07
CA GLU A 54 10.06 9.62 7.24
C GLU A 54 10.80 9.54 5.91
N VAL A 55 10.40 8.62 5.01
CA VAL A 55 10.92 8.60 3.63
C VAL A 55 10.69 9.93 2.92
N ALA A 56 9.49 10.52 3.06
CA ALA A 56 9.15 11.77 2.39
C ALA A 56 10.06 12.92 2.86
N GLU A 57 10.38 12.99 4.15
CA GLU A 57 11.26 14.02 4.73
C GLU A 57 12.68 14.00 4.14
N VAL A 58 13.20 12.82 3.79
CA VAL A 58 14.59 12.65 3.36
C VAL A 58 14.74 12.49 1.83
N SER A 59 13.65 12.25 1.11
CA SER A 59 13.67 11.85 -0.31
C SER A 59 14.22 12.87 -1.30
N VAL A 60 14.19 14.18 -0.98
CA VAL A 60 14.59 15.24 -1.92
C VAL A 60 16.00 15.76 -1.66
N THR A 61 16.33 15.97 -0.39
CA THR A 61 17.59 16.64 0.02
C THR A 61 18.35 15.88 1.11
N GLY A 62 17.82 14.75 1.58
CA GLY A 62 18.45 13.94 2.60
C GLY A 62 19.69 13.20 2.08
N PRO A 63 20.59 12.79 2.98
CA PRO A 63 21.73 11.98 2.60
C PRO A 63 21.28 10.56 2.21
N LEU A 64 22.03 9.92 1.30
CA LEU A 64 21.63 8.66 0.67
C LEU A 64 21.52 7.49 1.66
N ASP A 65 22.39 7.46 2.68
CA ASP A 65 22.36 6.45 3.73
C ASP A 65 21.07 6.53 4.57
N ARG A 66 20.62 7.75 4.90
CA ARG A 66 19.34 7.96 5.57
C ARG A 66 18.17 7.56 4.68
N LEU A 67 18.15 7.96 3.41
CA LEU A 67 17.12 7.52 2.47
C LEU A 67 17.06 5.99 2.36
N ALA A 68 18.22 5.32 2.34
CA ALA A 68 18.27 3.86 2.31
C ALA A 68 17.69 3.22 3.58
N HIS A 69 17.89 3.84 4.75
CA HIS A 69 17.30 3.43 6.02
C HIS A 69 15.77 3.52 5.96
N GLU A 70 15.22 4.70 5.68
CA GLU A 70 13.76 4.89 5.73
C GLU A 70 13.04 4.02 4.68
N LEU A 71 13.67 3.79 3.52
CA LEU A 71 13.15 2.86 2.51
C LEU A 71 13.13 1.41 3.02
N ALA A 72 14.14 1.00 3.79
CA ALA A 72 14.19 -0.33 4.39
C ALA A 72 13.09 -0.50 5.45
N ASP A 73 12.83 0.52 6.26
CA ASP A 73 11.81 0.48 7.31
C ASP A 73 10.39 0.39 6.74
N VAL A 74 10.09 1.14 5.66
CA VAL A 74 8.83 0.96 4.92
C VAL A 74 8.66 -0.48 4.44
N VAL A 75 9.71 -1.07 3.86
CA VAL A 75 9.67 -2.47 3.41
C VAL A 75 9.46 -3.41 4.59
N TYR A 76 10.17 -3.19 5.69
CA TYR A 76 10.09 -4.01 6.91
C TYR A 76 8.67 -4.01 7.50
N ILE A 77 8.07 -2.82 7.64
CA ILE A 77 6.71 -2.66 8.15
C ILE A 77 5.67 -3.18 7.15
N ALA A 78 5.90 -3.06 5.84
CA ALA A 78 5.01 -3.65 4.83
C ALA A 78 4.96 -5.18 4.92
N TYR A 79 6.12 -5.85 4.99
CA TYR A 79 6.19 -7.30 5.17
C TYR A 79 5.62 -7.73 6.53
N GLY A 80 5.90 -6.98 7.60
CA GLY A 80 5.32 -7.28 8.92
C GLY A 80 3.80 -7.18 8.91
N THR A 81 3.24 -6.20 8.17
CA THR A 81 1.79 -6.04 8.01
C THR A 81 1.20 -7.19 7.20
N ALA A 82 1.89 -7.63 6.15
CA ALA A 82 1.48 -8.79 5.37
C ALA A 82 1.47 -10.08 6.21
N LEU A 83 2.49 -10.31 7.04
CA LEU A 83 2.54 -11.45 7.98
C LEU A 83 1.41 -11.42 9.01
N VAL A 84 1.07 -10.24 9.52
CA VAL A 84 -0.12 -10.07 10.39
C VAL A 84 -1.39 -10.45 9.62
N HIS A 85 -1.49 -10.20 8.32
CA HIS A 85 -2.65 -10.64 7.54
C HIS A 85 -2.50 -12.05 6.97
N GLY A 86 -1.37 -12.74 7.19
CA GLY A 86 -1.08 -14.05 6.60
C GLY A 86 -0.92 -14.05 5.08
N ILE A 87 -0.61 -12.88 4.50
CA ILE A 87 -0.42 -12.70 3.06
C ILE A 87 1.04 -13.02 2.72
N ASP A 88 1.25 -13.92 1.75
CA ASP A 88 2.55 -14.03 1.10
C ASP A 88 2.71 -12.86 0.11
N LEU A 89 3.40 -11.82 0.58
CA LEU A 89 3.61 -10.59 -0.17
C LEU A 89 4.59 -10.78 -1.34
N ASP A 90 5.50 -11.75 -1.29
CA ASP A 90 6.42 -12.04 -2.38
C ASP A 90 5.62 -12.50 -3.62
N GLU A 91 4.63 -13.38 -3.45
CA GLU A 91 3.75 -13.81 -4.54
C GLU A 91 2.87 -12.69 -5.09
N VAL A 92 2.34 -11.82 -4.22
CA VAL A 92 1.53 -10.66 -4.64
C VAL A 92 2.38 -9.68 -5.45
N ILE A 93 3.61 -9.39 -5.00
CA ILE A 93 4.56 -8.54 -5.74
C ILE A 93 4.92 -9.19 -7.07
N ALA A 94 5.14 -10.51 -7.11
CA ALA A 94 5.44 -11.23 -8.35
C ALA A 94 4.32 -11.12 -9.37
N GLU A 95 3.04 -11.19 -8.96
CA GLU A 95 1.90 -11.02 -9.85
C GLU A 95 1.76 -9.56 -10.34
N ILE A 96 1.96 -8.58 -9.46
CA ILE A 96 2.00 -7.17 -9.84
C ILE A 96 3.14 -6.91 -10.84
N HIS A 97 4.31 -7.50 -10.60
CA HIS A 97 5.46 -7.41 -11.50
C HIS A 97 5.14 -8.05 -12.86
N ARG A 98 4.64 -9.29 -12.90
CA ARG A 98 4.21 -9.98 -14.13
C ARG A 98 3.28 -9.10 -14.96
N SER A 99 2.23 -8.56 -14.33
CA SER A 99 1.29 -7.63 -14.95
C SER A 99 1.97 -6.37 -15.50
N ASN A 100 2.85 -5.74 -14.73
CA ASN A 100 3.61 -4.58 -15.18
C ASN A 100 4.49 -4.87 -16.39
N MET A 101 5.12 -6.05 -16.44
CA MET A 101 5.94 -6.47 -17.58
C MET A 101 5.12 -6.72 -18.86
N THR A 102 3.82 -7.05 -18.75
CA THR A 102 2.94 -7.14 -19.94
C THR A 102 2.65 -5.80 -20.63
N LYS A 103 3.05 -4.67 -20.02
CA LYS A 103 2.92 -3.33 -20.62
C LYS A 103 4.02 -3.03 -21.65
N LEU A 104 5.03 -3.89 -21.77
CA LEU A 104 6.05 -3.76 -22.81
C LEU A 104 5.45 -4.15 -24.17
N GLY A 105 5.74 -3.34 -25.19
CA GLY A 105 5.42 -3.64 -26.57
C GLY A 105 6.28 -4.78 -27.12
N PRO A 106 6.02 -5.23 -28.36
CA PRO A 106 6.78 -6.29 -29.01
C PRO A 106 8.30 -5.99 -29.15
N ASP A 107 8.68 -4.72 -29.07
CA ASP A 107 10.07 -4.22 -29.11
C ASP A 107 10.73 -4.14 -27.71
N GLY A 108 10.03 -4.58 -26.66
CA GLY A 108 10.47 -4.48 -25.27
C GLY A 108 10.37 -3.07 -24.68
N ARG A 109 9.65 -2.13 -25.32
CA ARG A 109 9.53 -0.74 -24.86
C ARG A 109 8.12 -0.40 -24.38
N VAL A 110 8.06 0.54 -23.45
CA VAL A 110 6.79 1.11 -22.99
C VAL A 110 6.31 2.14 -24.01
N HIS A 111 5.23 1.86 -24.74
CA HIS A 111 4.60 2.86 -25.59
C HIS A 111 3.83 3.87 -24.72
N ARG A 112 4.07 5.16 -24.92
CA ARG A 112 3.42 6.24 -24.16
C ARG A 112 2.64 7.15 -25.10
N ARG A 113 1.50 7.65 -24.64
CA ARG A 113 0.77 8.73 -25.30
C ARG A 113 1.52 10.06 -25.14
N ALA A 114 1.09 11.07 -25.90
CA ALA A 114 1.60 12.43 -25.79
C ALA A 114 1.47 13.04 -24.37
N ASP A 115 0.55 12.54 -23.54
CA ASP A 115 0.38 12.95 -22.13
C ASP A 115 1.29 12.17 -21.14
N GLY A 116 2.22 11.35 -21.64
CA GLY A 116 3.13 10.54 -20.83
C GLY A 116 2.54 9.26 -20.25
N LYS A 117 1.23 9.02 -20.40
CA LYS A 117 0.60 7.79 -19.92
C LYS A 117 1.01 6.60 -20.78
N VAL A 118 1.32 5.49 -20.11
CA VAL A 118 1.59 4.21 -20.75
C VAL A 118 0.33 3.73 -21.48
N LEU A 119 0.46 3.47 -22.77
CA LEU A 119 -0.53 2.77 -23.57
C LEU A 119 -0.54 1.30 -23.18
N LYS A 120 -1.71 0.78 -22.82
CA LYS A 120 -1.91 -0.66 -22.66
C LYS A 120 -1.90 -1.26 -24.07
N GLY A 121 -0.85 -2.00 -24.43
CA GLY A 121 -0.81 -2.73 -25.69
C GLY A 121 -1.77 -3.92 -25.68
N ASP A 122 -1.97 -4.55 -26.85
CA ASP A 122 -2.90 -5.67 -27.04
C ASP A 122 -2.59 -6.90 -26.18
N HIS A 123 -1.38 -6.97 -25.62
CA HIS A 123 -0.90 -8.07 -24.77
C HIS A 123 -0.99 -7.77 -23.26
N TYR A 124 -1.53 -6.62 -22.86
CA TYR A 124 -1.65 -6.25 -21.45
C TYR A 124 -2.58 -7.21 -20.70
N ARG A 125 -2.12 -7.68 -19.53
CA ARG A 125 -2.93 -8.45 -18.58
C ARG A 125 -2.84 -7.80 -17.21
N ALA A 126 -3.99 -7.35 -16.69
CA ALA A 126 -4.09 -6.80 -15.34
C ALA A 126 -3.64 -7.83 -14.28
N PRO A 127 -3.19 -7.37 -13.09
CA PRO A 127 -2.83 -8.31 -12.03
C PRO A 127 -4.09 -8.92 -11.42
N ASP A 128 -4.12 -10.23 -11.20
CA ASP A 128 -5.20 -10.89 -10.44
C ASP A 128 -4.73 -11.25 -9.03
N VAL A 129 -4.64 -10.23 -8.17
CA VAL A 129 -4.31 -10.41 -6.75
C VAL A 129 -5.36 -11.25 -6.03
N SER A 130 -6.61 -11.24 -6.48
CA SER A 130 -7.66 -12.05 -5.86
C SER A 130 -7.42 -13.54 -6.10
N GLU A 131 -6.92 -13.92 -7.27
CA GLU A 131 -6.50 -15.30 -7.57
C GLU A 131 -5.31 -15.72 -6.72
N ILE A 132 -4.29 -14.86 -6.59
CA ILE A 132 -3.14 -15.14 -5.71
C ILE A 132 -3.60 -15.38 -4.27
N LEU A 133 -4.43 -14.50 -3.71
CA LEU A 133 -4.95 -14.68 -2.35
C LEU A 133 -5.77 -15.97 -2.21
N ARG A 134 -6.60 -16.34 -3.20
CA ARG A 134 -7.31 -17.63 -3.18
C ARG A 134 -6.34 -18.81 -3.20
N GLY A 135 -5.25 -18.72 -3.96
CA GLY A 135 -4.17 -19.72 -3.98
C GLY A 135 -3.46 -19.85 -2.63
N GLN A 136 -3.37 -18.75 -1.87
CA GLN A 136 -2.85 -18.72 -0.50
C GLN A 136 -3.87 -19.20 0.56
N GLY A 137 -5.09 -19.58 0.16
CA GLY A 137 -6.12 -20.09 1.07
C GLY A 137 -7.21 -19.08 1.45
N TRP A 138 -7.17 -17.85 0.92
CA TRP A 138 -8.20 -16.85 1.21
C TRP A 138 -9.57 -17.28 0.68
N GLN A 139 -10.54 -17.33 1.58
CA GLN A 139 -11.95 -17.48 1.24
C GLN A 139 -12.69 -16.22 1.65
N LYS A 140 -13.27 -15.52 0.67
CA LYS A 140 -14.08 -14.33 0.98
C LYS A 140 -15.22 -14.74 1.92
N PRO A 141 -15.40 -14.06 3.07
CA PRO A 141 -16.53 -14.33 3.94
C PRO A 141 -17.82 -14.24 3.12
N GLN A 142 -18.61 -15.31 3.10
CA GLN A 142 -19.96 -15.23 2.55
C GLN A 142 -20.73 -14.27 3.43
N GLY A 143 -21.16 -13.14 2.87
CA GLY A 143 -21.87 -12.12 3.65
C GLY A 143 -23.10 -12.75 4.31
N THR A 144 -23.13 -12.76 5.64
CA THR A 144 -24.36 -12.93 6.40
C THR A 144 -25.17 -11.63 6.29
N GLY A 145 -25.72 -11.38 5.10
CA GLY A 145 -26.81 -10.43 4.92
C GLY A 145 -28.14 -11.12 5.22
N PRO A 146 -29.08 -10.50 5.95
CA PRO A 146 -30.41 -11.08 6.08
C PRO A 146 -31.03 -11.20 4.67
N ALA A 147 -31.66 -12.35 4.40
CA ALA A 147 -32.38 -12.57 3.16
C ALA A 147 -33.31 -11.39 2.87
N ALA A 148 -33.12 -10.73 1.73
CA ALA A 148 -33.93 -9.58 1.34
C ALA A 148 -35.36 -10.07 1.08
N SER A 149 -36.28 -9.80 2.01
CA SER A 149 -37.71 -9.88 1.76
C SER A 149 -38.11 -8.75 0.79
N PRO A 150 -38.85 -9.03 -0.28
CA PRO A 150 -39.20 -8.04 -1.30
C PRO A 150 -40.41 -7.23 -0.83
N ASP A 151 -40.27 -6.38 0.17
CA ASP A 151 -41.30 -5.37 0.49
C ASP A 151 -40.71 -4.26 1.37
N SER A 152 -40.23 -3.20 0.73
CA SER A 152 -40.27 -1.81 1.24
C SER A 152 -39.52 -0.87 0.30
N MET A 153 -40.14 -0.59 -0.86
CA MET A 153 -39.91 0.69 -1.52
C MET A 153 -40.54 1.78 -0.66
N SER A 154 -39.75 2.76 -0.22
CA SER A 154 -40.07 4.19 -0.14
C SER A 154 -39.44 4.87 1.08
N ALA A 155 -38.43 5.72 0.82
CA ALA A 155 -38.34 7.09 1.35
C ALA A 155 -37.00 7.71 0.91
N ALA A 156 -37.07 8.65 -0.03
CA ALA A 156 -35.95 9.49 -0.43
C ALA A 156 -35.48 10.36 0.76
N HIS A 157 -34.17 10.36 1.04
CA HIS A 157 -33.52 11.32 1.94
C HIS A 157 -32.82 12.42 1.11
N PRO A 158 -32.98 13.72 1.44
CA PRO A 158 -32.35 14.80 0.70
C PRO A 158 -30.87 14.96 1.05
N ARG A 159 -30.07 15.40 0.06
CA ARG A 159 -28.64 15.65 0.18
C ARG A 159 -28.32 16.80 1.16
N PRO A 160 -27.27 16.71 1.98
CA PRO A 160 -26.81 17.83 2.80
C PRO A 160 -26.08 18.89 1.95
N GLN A 161 -26.35 20.17 2.23
CA GLN A 161 -25.66 21.30 1.61
C GLN A 161 -24.32 21.60 2.31
N PRO A 162 -23.30 22.12 1.59
CA PRO A 162 -22.01 22.48 2.17
C PRO A 162 -22.09 23.75 3.02
N ARG A 163 -21.39 23.75 4.15
CA ARG A 163 -21.28 24.89 5.07
C ARG A 163 -20.30 25.94 4.52
N THR A 164 -20.74 27.19 4.45
CA THR A 164 -19.90 28.36 4.13
C THR A 164 -19.04 28.77 5.33
N ALA A 165 -17.75 29.03 5.11
CA ALA A 165 -16.84 29.57 6.12
C ALA A 165 -17.11 31.08 6.38
N PRO A 166 -16.92 31.60 7.61
CA PRO A 166 -17.13 33.01 7.90
C PRO A 166 -15.96 33.89 7.45
N ALA A 167 -16.30 35.06 6.90
CA ALA A 167 -15.39 36.07 6.39
C ALA A 167 -14.52 36.71 7.50
N THR A 168 -13.25 36.93 7.18
CA THR A 168 -12.28 37.71 7.95
C THR A 168 -12.74 39.18 8.00
N ARG A 169 -12.77 39.76 9.20
CA ARG A 169 -13.08 41.17 9.42
C ARG A 169 -11.79 41.92 9.71
N ASP A 170 -11.38 42.75 8.75
CA ASP A 170 -10.35 43.78 8.93
C ASP A 170 -10.73 44.71 10.09
N GLN A 171 -9.77 44.96 10.97
CA GLN A 171 -9.76 46.16 11.82
C GLN A 171 -8.36 46.75 11.82
N ASP A 172 -8.18 47.77 10.99
CA ASP A 172 -7.17 48.81 11.15
C ASP A 172 -7.67 49.85 12.17
N GLY A 173 -6.79 50.27 13.09
CA GLY A 173 -7.02 51.42 13.96
C GLY A 173 -6.03 51.52 15.12
N PRO A 174 -5.16 52.56 15.20
CA PRO A 174 -4.01 52.60 16.10
C PRO A 174 -4.34 53.25 17.45
N GLY A 175 -3.62 52.86 18.52
CA GLY A 175 -3.76 53.51 19.82
C GLY A 175 -2.77 53.08 20.89
N ALA A 176 -1.74 53.93 21.08
CA ALA A 176 -1.11 54.32 22.34
C ALA A 176 -0.46 53.28 23.29
N ALA A 177 0.84 53.51 23.54
CA ALA A 177 1.59 53.06 24.74
C ALA A 177 1.04 53.73 26.02
N PRO A 178 1.39 53.27 27.25
CA PRO A 178 2.67 53.67 27.85
C PRO A 178 3.30 52.71 28.91
N CYS A 179 4.49 53.14 29.36
CA CYS A 179 5.33 52.75 30.52
C CYS A 179 6.31 51.58 30.35
#